data_AF-A0A1J0LPQ9-F1
#
_entry.id   AF-A0A1J0LPQ9-F1
#
_cell.length_a   1.000
_cell.length_b   1.000
_cell.length_c   1.000
_cell.angle_alpha   90.00
_cell.angle_beta   90.00
_cell.angle_gamma   90.00
#
_symmetry.space_group_name_H-M   'P 1'
#
loop_
_entity.id
_entity.type
_entity.pdbx_description
1 polymer ?
#
loop_
_entity_poly.entity_id
_entity_poly.type
_entity_poly.pdbx_seq_one_letter_code
_entity_poly.pdbx_strand_id
1 'polypeptide(L)'
;MEASVRLFTSERETKKGFPIKVEVNHLGKIKRKTIGHSKKEDWNDLENLPLKSHPSYRILYTYILNLKSKIHEVSLMNLSIESTMNYILRDNKTSTFVEFVELRISELEKQGKLGNKKVYEKALKEWNKIIGDVEFSEINHSLLTKFKNAKKNQLYKDKNGEVIRVGVKNRTIHTYFRTYKACYNEAVNRGLIDDKRPFKNITKDIPYSATANRKKYLLKKDWKKIEEIQLTDYLSQSRDLFLLQFYLGGHDLMDIYYLKKKDIQSGRVYLIRHKLGERAKIIDVKLTDKAKIIIDRYKCDDDKNEFLFPWPVRYDKKKNKQSLQENRHLAYTTFSVNHRRDLNIIKDRIEGFQVHPVDGPMGQKIARHSFATIGKRLFIMEDILREIMGHERVGDIDTIYKDKYPEKIRDDAQIKITDTSNQDDELYD
;
A
#
# COMPACT_ATOMS: atom_id res chain seq x y z
N MET A 1 6.51 7.70 38.21
CA MET A 1 5.63 8.54 37.37
C MET A 1 4.37 8.77 38.17
N GLU A 2 3.87 9.98 38.23
CA GLU A 2 2.71 10.31 39.06
C GLU A 2 1.57 10.80 38.16
N ALA A 3 0.40 10.18 38.27
CA ALA A 3 -0.79 10.62 37.58
C ALA A 3 -1.91 10.86 38.61
N SER A 4 -2.73 11.88 38.37
CA SER A 4 -3.84 12.22 39.27
C SER A 4 -4.98 12.89 38.51
N VAL A 5 -6.17 12.90 39.12
CA VAL A 5 -7.35 13.64 38.66
C VAL A 5 -7.83 14.53 39.79
N ARG A 6 -7.95 15.84 39.55
CA ARG A 6 -8.29 16.84 40.58
C ARG A 6 -9.05 18.03 39.98
N LEU A 7 -9.70 18.81 40.84
CA LEU A 7 -10.28 20.11 40.50
C LEU A 7 -9.21 21.20 40.58
N PHE A 8 -9.08 22.03 39.54
CA PHE A 8 -8.06 23.07 39.47
C PHE A 8 -8.66 24.45 39.80
N THR A 9 -8.75 24.74 41.09
CA THR A 9 -9.29 26.02 41.62
C THR A 9 -8.33 27.21 41.45
N SER A 10 -7.06 26.95 41.09
CA SER A 10 -6.09 27.97 40.71
C SER A 10 -6.33 28.56 39.32
N GLU A 11 -7.20 27.95 38.52
CA GLU A 11 -7.55 28.44 37.19
C GLU A 11 -8.87 29.22 37.19
N ARG A 12 -9.09 30.01 36.13
CA ARG A 12 -10.28 30.85 36.01
C ARG A 12 -11.57 30.01 36.04
N GLU A 13 -12.49 30.38 36.93
CA GLU A 13 -13.83 29.80 36.99
C GLU A 13 -14.66 30.21 35.76
N THR A 14 -15.35 29.24 35.17
CA THR A 14 -16.28 29.45 34.05
C THR A 14 -17.73 29.37 34.53
N LYS A 15 -18.71 29.67 33.66
CA LYS A 15 -20.13 29.42 33.98
C LYS A 15 -20.45 27.97 34.38
N LYS A 16 -19.58 27.01 34.03
CA LYS A 16 -19.70 25.58 34.37
C LYS A 16 -18.84 25.18 35.57
N GLY A 17 -18.19 26.13 36.25
CA GLY A 17 -17.27 25.91 37.36
C GLY A 17 -15.80 25.87 36.94
N PHE A 18 -14.96 25.37 37.84
CA PHE A 18 -13.51 25.16 37.67
C PHE A 18 -13.22 23.90 36.84
N PRO A 19 -12.12 23.85 36.08
CA PRO A 19 -11.77 22.69 35.28
C PRO A 19 -11.33 21.50 36.15
N ILE A 20 -11.86 20.32 35.85
CA ILE A 20 -11.36 19.04 36.34
C ILE A 20 -10.36 18.53 35.32
N LYS A 21 -9.16 18.16 35.76
CA LYS A 21 -8.11 17.69 34.85
C LYS A 21 -7.47 16.40 35.32
N VAL A 22 -7.07 15.59 34.34
CA VAL A 22 -6.06 14.54 34.52
C VAL A 22 -4.68 15.18 34.33
N GLU A 23 -3.79 14.95 35.29
CA GLU A 23 -2.40 15.40 35.27
C GLU A 23 -1.48 14.18 35.27
N VAL A 24 -0.43 14.22 34.45
CA VAL A 24 0.65 13.23 34.44
C VAL A 24 1.98 13.99 34.59
N ASN A 25 2.75 13.62 35.62
CA ASN A 25 4.05 14.18 35.94
C ASN A 25 5.13 13.08 35.90
N HIS A 26 6.22 13.36 35.19
CA HIS A 26 7.41 12.52 35.22
C HIS A 26 8.67 13.36 35.02
N LEU A 27 9.61 13.26 35.97
CA LEU A 27 10.93 13.93 35.93
C LEU A 27 10.84 15.44 35.60
N GLY A 28 9.91 16.14 36.28
CA GLY A 28 9.73 17.59 36.14
C GLY A 28 8.94 18.04 34.90
N LYS A 29 8.53 17.11 34.02
CA LYS A 29 7.64 17.40 32.89
C LYS A 29 6.20 17.07 33.26
N ILE A 30 5.31 18.05 33.10
CA ILE A 30 3.89 17.94 33.43
C ILE A 30 3.04 18.07 32.17
N LYS A 31 2.07 17.15 32.00
CA LYS A 31 1.02 17.25 30.98
C LYS A 31 -0.35 17.19 31.64
N ARG A 32 -1.28 18.04 31.20
CA ARG A 32 -2.64 18.15 31.74
C ARG A 32 -3.69 18.05 30.64
N LYS A 33 -4.83 17.42 30.93
CA LYS A 33 -6.00 17.41 30.05
C LYS A 33 -7.28 17.66 30.83
N THR A 34 -8.05 18.66 30.42
CA THR A 34 -9.39 18.93 30.99
C THR A 34 -10.38 17.86 30.55
N ILE A 35 -11.09 17.29 31.52
CA ILE A 35 -12.08 16.23 31.34
C ILE A 35 -13.51 16.66 31.67
N GLY A 36 -13.66 17.78 32.39
CA GLY A 36 -14.95 18.27 32.84
C GLY A 36 -14.79 19.58 33.60
N HIS A 37 -15.89 20.07 34.16
CA HIS A 37 -15.91 21.22 35.06
C HIS A 37 -16.82 20.91 36.25
N SER A 38 -16.50 21.48 37.42
CA SER A 38 -17.33 21.43 38.61
C SER A 38 -17.19 22.73 39.39
N LYS A 39 -18.25 23.16 40.06
CA LYS A 39 -18.11 24.19 41.09
C LYS A 39 -17.39 23.62 42.31
N LYS A 40 -16.84 24.50 43.14
CA LYS A 40 -16.17 24.11 44.39
C LYS A 40 -17.14 23.48 45.40
N GLU A 41 -18.37 23.97 45.48
CA GLU A 41 -19.43 23.43 46.34
C GLU A 41 -19.89 22.01 45.94
N ASP A 42 -19.65 21.62 44.69
CA ASP A 42 -20.08 20.34 44.12
C ASP A 42 -18.96 19.29 44.06
N TRP A 43 -17.82 19.55 44.69
CA TRP A 43 -16.62 18.71 44.61
C TRP A 43 -16.09 18.31 45.98
N ASN A 44 -15.65 17.06 46.11
CA ASN A 44 -14.95 16.57 47.29
C ASN A 44 -13.43 16.60 47.02
N ASP A 45 -12.71 17.53 47.66
CA ASP A 45 -11.26 17.68 47.48
C ASP A 45 -10.44 16.53 48.07
N LEU A 46 -10.93 15.87 49.14
CA LEU A 46 -10.27 14.73 49.76
C LEU A 46 -10.32 13.53 48.82
N GLU A 47 -11.52 13.20 48.37
CA GLU A 47 -11.75 12.06 47.50
C GLU A 47 -11.50 12.37 46.03
N ASN A 48 -11.31 13.63 45.62
CA ASN A 48 -11.22 14.03 44.22
C ASN A 48 -12.35 13.45 43.35
N LEU A 49 -13.59 13.57 43.85
CA LEU A 49 -14.81 13.06 43.23
C LEU A 49 -15.92 14.11 43.31
N PRO A 50 -16.87 14.14 42.35
CA PRO A 50 -18.01 15.03 42.44
C PRO A 50 -18.96 14.60 43.57
N LEU A 51 -19.58 15.57 44.23
CA LEU A 51 -20.64 15.35 45.22
C LEU A 51 -21.98 15.10 44.52
N LYS A 52 -22.95 14.52 45.23
CA LYS A 52 -24.31 14.24 44.71
C LYS A 52 -25.04 15.49 44.21
N SER A 53 -24.64 16.68 44.67
CA SER A 53 -25.16 17.98 44.23
C SER A 53 -24.75 18.36 42.80
N HIS A 54 -23.67 17.76 42.26
CA HIS A 54 -23.18 18.07 40.93
C HIS A 54 -24.21 17.72 39.84
N PRO A 55 -24.53 18.61 38.88
CA PRO A 55 -25.55 18.38 37.84
C PRO A 55 -25.36 17.12 36.99
N SER A 56 -24.11 16.67 36.84
CA SER A 56 -23.73 15.46 36.11
C SER A 56 -23.12 14.37 37.01
N TYR A 57 -23.47 14.34 38.30
CA TYR A 57 -22.89 13.44 39.31
C TYR A 57 -22.72 12.00 38.80
N ARG A 58 -23.80 11.35 38.34
CA ARG A 58 -23.77 9.93 37.93
C ARG A 58 -22.75 9.64 36.83
N ILE A 59 -22.68 10.50 35.80
CA ILE A 59 -21.79 10.30 34.65
C ILE A 59 -20.34 10.59 35.07
N LEU A 60 -20.13 11.72 35.73
CA LEU A 60 -18.81 12.21 36.10
C LEU A 60 -18.16 11.33 37.18
N TYR A 61 -18.94 10.85 38.15
CA TYR A 61 -18.50 9.94 39.20
C TYR A 61 -17.98 8.62 38.61
N THR A 62 -18.78 7.95 37.77
CA THR A 62 -18.37 6.70 37.11
C THR A 62 -17.15 6.90 36.21
N TYR A 63 -17.12 7.99 35.46
CA TYR A 63 -15.99 8.31 34.58
C TYR A 63 -14.70 8.52 35.37
N ILE A 64 -14.73 9.31 36.46
CA ILE A 64 -13.54 9.54 37.30
C ILE A 64 -13.10 8.27 38.02
N LEU A 65 -14.01 7.41 38.48
CA LEU A 65 -13.64 6.11 39.05
C LEU A 65 -12.88 5.24 38.05
N ASN A 66 -13.33 5.18 36.79
CA ASN A 66 -12.61 4.47 35.73
C ASN A 66 -11.21 5.06 35.48
N LEU A 67 -11.09 6.40 35.47
CA LEU A 67 -9.80 7.07 35.33
C LEU A 67 -8.86 6.75 36.51
N LYS A 68 -9.38 6.74 37.74
CA LYS A 68 -8.60 6.40 38.94
C LYS A 68 -8.07 4.96 38.91
N SER A 69 -8.87 3.99 38.44
CA SER A 69 -8.41 2.61 38.23
C SER A 69 -7.23 2.55 37.27
N LYS A 70 -7.33 3.24 36.12
CA LYS A 70 -6.25 3.32 35.12
C LYS A 70 -5.01 4.04 35.63
N ILE A 71 -5.19 5.10 36.42
CA ILE A 71 -4.08 5.81 37.08
C ILE A 71 -3.31 4.84 37.99
N HIS A 72 -4.02 3.99 38.75
CA HIS A 72 -3.41 2.99 39.60
C HIS A 72 -2.66 1.92 38.78
N GLU A 73 -3.26 1.42 37.70
CA GLU A 73 -2.62 0.45 36.80
C GLU A 73 -1.30 0.99 36.21
N VAL A 74 -1.30 2.23 35.71
CA VAL A 74 -0.10 2.82 35.09
C VAL A 74 0.99 3.16 36.11
N SER A 75 0.65 3.31 37.40
CA SER A 75 1.65 3.54 38.45
C SER A 75 2.69 2.42 38.55
N LEU A 76 2.35 1.22 38.08
CA LEU A 76 3.21 0.03 38.04
C LEU A 76 3.91 -0.18 36.68
N MET A 77 3.64 0.68 35.69
CA MET A 77 4.15 0.54 34.32
C MET A 77 5.28 1.54 34.02
N ASN A 78 6.23 1.15 33.17
CA ASN A 78 7.33 2.01 32.73
C ASN A 78 7.03 2.67 31.38
N LEU A 79 6.08 3.62 31.37
CA LEU A 79 5.59 4.30 30.17
C LEU A 79 6.11 5.75 30.06
N SER A 80 6.01 6.34 28.86
CA SER A 80 6.26 7.78 28.63
C SER A 80 5.06 8.63 29.05
N ILE A 81 5.24 9.93 29.30
CA ILE A 81 4.14 10.85 29.66
C ILE A 81 3.01 10.82 28.62
N GLU A 82 3.35 10.78 27.33
CA GLU A 82 2.37 10.74 26.24
C GLU A 82 1.56 9.43 26.26
N SER A 83 2.26 8.31 26.39
CA SER A 83 1.66 6.97 26.45
C SER A 83 0.75 6.82 27.67
N THR A 84 1.18 7.31 28.83
CA THR A 84 0.39 7.28 30.07
C THR A 84 -0.87 8.13 29.97
N MET A 85 -0.77 9.35 29.43
CA MET A 85 -1.93 10.21 29.24
C MET A 85 -2.94 9.57 28.28
N ASN A 86 -2.47 8.95 27.19
CA ASN A 86 -3.32 8.24 26.24
C ASN A 86 -3.97 7.00 26.86
N TYR A 87 -3.26 6.25 27.71
CA TYR A 87 -3.80 5.08 28.41
C TYR A 87 -4.93 5.48 29.37
N ILE A 88 -4.69 6.48 30.22
CA ILE A 88 -5.65 6.94 31.22
C ILE A 88 -6.93 7.46 30.55
N LEU A 89 -6.78 8.30 29.52
CA LEU A 89 -7.92 8.92 28.83
C LEU A 89 -8.60 8.03 27.80
N ARG A 90 -8.08 6.82 27.56
CA ARG A 90 -8.67 5.87 26.62
C ARG A 90 -10.11 5.60 27.03
N ASP A 91 -11.04 5.70 26.09
CA ASP A 91 -12.42 5.26 26.32
C ASP A 91 -12.44 3.72 26.37
N ASN A 92 -13.15 3.10 27.31
CA ASN A 92 -13.16 1.64 27.55
C ASN A 92 -13.83 0.81 26.44
N LYS A 93 -13.92 1.33 25.21
CA LYS A 93 -13.99 0.44 24.06
C LYS A 93 -12.59 -0.12 23.85
N THR A 94 -12.29 -1.23 24.52
CA THR A 94 -11.26 -2.16 24.04
C THR A 94 -11.71 -2.58 22.64
N SER A 95 -11.19 -1.88 21.63
CA SER A 95 -11.41 -2.33 20.27
C SER A 95 -10.65 -3.63 20.11
N THR A 96 -11.38 -4.70 19.81
CA THR A 96 -10.81 -6.02 19.54
C THR A 96 -9.82 -5.93 18.38
N PHE A 97 -9.04 -6.98 18.13
CA PHE A 97 -8.12 -6.97 17.00
C PHE A 97 -8.84 -6.79 15.66
N VAL A 98 -10.02 -7.40 15.50
CA VAL A 98 -10.82 -7.27 14.27
C VAL A 98 -11.30 -5.82 14.11
N GLU A 99 -11.88 -5.23 15.14
CA GLU A 99 -12.34 -3.84 15.10
C GLU A 99 -11.19 -2.87 14.76
N PHE A 100 -9.99 -3.13 15.31
CA PHE A 100 -8.83 -2.31 14.97
C PHE A 100 -8.38 -2.51 13.52
N VAL A 101 -8.42 -3.73 12.98
CA VAL A 101 -8.12 -3.97 11.56
C VAL A 101 -9.15 -3.26 10.66
N GLU A 102 -10.43 -3.24 11.04
CA GLU A 102 -11.49 -2.50 10.33
C GLU A 102 -11.26 -0.99 10.37
N LEU A 103 -10.86 -0.45 11.53
CA LEU A 103 -10.43 0.94 11.64
C LEU A 103 -9.28 1.24 10.67
N ARG A 104 -8.27 0.36 10.60
CA ARG A 104 -7.14 0.50 9.65
C ARG A 104 -7.58 0.44 8.19
N ILE A 105 -8.56 -0.39 7.85
CA ILE A 105 -9.16 -0.44 6.51
C ILE A 105 -9.84 0.91 6.17
N SER A 106 -10.62 1.47 7.09
CA SER A 106 -11.28 2.77 6.90
C SER A 106 -10.26 3.92 6.75
N GLU A 107 -9.17 3.89 7.52
CA GLU A 107 -8.11 4.90 7.41
C GLU A 107 -7.36 4.79 6.07
N LEU A 108 -7.08 3.58 5.58
CA LEU A 108 -6.48 3.37 4.25
C LEU A 108 -7.39 3.88 3.13
N GLU A 109 -8.69 3.73 3.27
CA GLU A 109 -9.69 4.28 2.35
C GLU A 109 -9.69 5.81 2.36
N LYS A 110 -9.74 6.44 3.54
CA LYS A 110 -9.65 7.91 3.68
C LYS A 110 -8.34 8.48 3.12
N GLN A 111 -7.25 7.73 3.21
CA GLN A 111 -5.96 8.08 2.60
C GLN A 111 -5.89 7.77 1.09
N GLY A 112 -6.94 7.19 0.49
CA GLY A 112 -6.95 6.84 -0.92
C GLY A 112 -6.06 5.65 -1.30
N LYS A 113 -5.56 4.88 -0.32
CA LYS A 113 -4.67 3.72 -0.53
C LYS A 113 -5.48 2.44 -0.82
N LEU A 114 -6.33 2.51 -1.84
CA LEU A 114 -7.32 1.46 -2.16
C LEU A 114 -6.70 0.08 -2.47
N GLY A 115 -5.48 0.04 -3.01
CA GLY A 115 -4.74 -1.21 -3.20
C GLY A 115 -4.39 -1.90 -1.88
N ASN A 116 -3.93 -1.13 -0.89
CA ASN A 116 -3.63 -1.66 0.44
C ASN A 116 -4.90 -2.04 1.20
N LYS A 117 -5.96 -1.23 1.07
CA LYS A 117 -7.30 -1.51 1.61
C LYS A 117 -7.74 -2.93 1.24
N LYS A 118 -7.73 -3.27 -0.06
CA LYS A 118 -8.11 -4.62 -0.56
C LYS A 118 -7.26 -5.75 0.03
N VAL A 119 -5.96 -5.50 0.27
CA VAL A 119 -5.08 -6.49 0.91
C VAL A 119 -5.49 -6.72 2.37
N TYR A 120 -5.84 -5.65 3.10
CA TYR A 120 -6.28 -5.71 4.49
C TYR A 120 -7.65 -6.37 4.61
N GLU A 121 -8.62 -6.00 3.77
CA GLU A 121 -9.95 -6.63 3.72
C GLU A 121 -9.84 -8.13 3.45
N LYS A 122 -9.00 -8.53 2.48
CA LYS A 122 -8.77 -9.95 2.19
C LYS A 122 -8.12 -10.67 3.37
N ALA A 123 -7.13 -10.07 4.00
CA ALA A 123 -6.49 -10.66 5.18
C ALA A 123 -7.50 -10.83 6.32
N LEU A 124 -8.28 -9.79 6.63
CA LEU A 124 -9.32 -9.83 7.67
C LEU A 124 -10.37 -10.90 7.40
N LYS A 125 -10.87 -11.00 6.16
CA LYS A 125 -11.79 -12.07 5.76
C LYS A 125 -11.19 -13.46 6.02
N GLU A 126 -9.91 -13.63 5.72
CA GLU A 126 -9.24 -14.91 5.91
C GLU A 126 -8.93 -15.21 7.39
N TRP A 127 -8.71 -14.18 8.22
CA TRP A 127 -8.61 -14.23 9.68
C TRP A 127 -9.92 -14.69 10.31
N ASN A 128 -11.03 -14.02 9.99
CA ASN A 128 -12.35 -14.31 10.57
C ASN A 128 -12.85 -15.72 10.26
N LYS A 129 -12.44 -16.32 9.13
CA LYS A 129 -12.75 -17.73 8.81
C LYS A 129 -12.09 -18.75 9.75
N ILE A 130 -11.04 -18.39 10.47
CA ILE A 130 -10.20 -19.35 11.23
C ILE A 130 -10.15 -19.01 12.72
N ILE A 131 -9.99 -17.73 13.04
CA ILE A 131 -9.84 -17.25 14.42
C ILE A 131 -11.13 -16.59 14.89
N GLY A 132 -11.69 -15.68 14.08
CA GLY A 132 -12.80 -14.83 14.52
C GLY A 132 -12.29 -13.61 15.28
N ASP A 133 -13.18 -13.01 16.07
CA ASP A 133 -12.84 -11.83 16.86
C ASP A 133 -12.15 -12.21 18.17
N VAL A 134 -11.10 -11.48 18.53
CA VAL A 134 -10.25 -11.72 19.70
C VAL A 134 -9.69 -10.42 20.25
N GLU A 135 -9.44 -10.39 21.55
CA GLU A 135 -8.71 -9.31 22.18
C GLU A 135 -7.22 -9.32 21.77
N PHE A 136 -6.57 -8.16 21.81
CA PHE A 136 -5.14 -8.08 21.48
C PHE A 136 -4.26 -8.92 22.42
N SER A 137 -4.68 -9.12 23.68
CA SER A 137 -3.98 -9.96 24.67
C SER A 137 -3.94 -11.43 24.27
N GLU A 138 -4.89 -11.89 23.46
CA GLU A 138 -4.97 -13.27 22.97
C GLU A 138 -4.04 -13.53 21.78
N ILE A 139 -3.53 -12.47 21.14
CA ILE A 139 -2.59 -12.58 20.02
C ILE A 139 -1.22 -13.01 20.54
N ASN A 140 -1.01 -14.32 20.53
CA ASN A 140 0.24 -14.96 20.91
C ASN A 140 0.74 -15.91 19.82
N HIS A 141 1.94 -16.48 20.02
CA HIS A 141 2.57 -17.35 19.03
C HIS A 141 1.74 -18.61 18.72
N SER A 142 0.99 -19.14 19.71
CA SER A 142 0.13 -20.32 19.55
C SER A 142 -1.05 -20.03 18.61
N LEU A 143 -1.79 -18.94 18.87
CA LEU A 143 -2.92 -18.51 18.02
C LEU A 143 -2.48 -18.25 16.58
N LEU A 144 -1.34 -17.56 16.41
CA LEU A 144 -0.78 -17.30 15.08
C LEU A 144 -0.33 -18.59 14.38
N THR A 145 0.17 -19.57 15.13
CA THR A 145 0.54 -20.89 14.58
C THR A 145 -0.69 -21.69 14.16
N LYS A 146 -1.80 -21.62 14.92
CA LYS A 146 -3.09 -22.19 14.53
C LYS A 146 -3.53 -21.63 13.17
N PHE A 147 -3.47 -20.31 12.98
CA PHE A 147 -3.78 -19.69 11.69
C PHE A 147 -2.85 -20.17 10.56
N LYS A 148 -1.54 -20.18 10.81
CA LYS A 148 -0.53 -20.64 9.84
C LYS A 148 -0.81 -22.06 9.37
N ASN A 149 -1.05 -22.98 10.30
CA ASN A 149 -1.27 -24.38 10.01
C ASN A 149 -2.58 -24.60 9.24
N ALA A 150 -3.65 -23.90 9.62
CA ALA A 150 -4.91 -23.94 8.90
C ALA A 150 -4.78 -23.44 7.45
N LYS A 151 -3.94 -22.43 7.17
CA LYS A 151 -3.65 -21.99 5.78
C LYS A 151 -2.74 -22.94 5.01
N LYS A 152 -1.76 -23.57 5.67
CA LYS A 152 -0.91 -24.60 5.04
C LYS A 152 -1.69 -25.88 4.71
N ASN A 153 -2.76 -26.16 5.45
CA ASN A 153 -3.50 -27.41 5.39
C ASN A 153 -4.92 -27.23 4.85
N GLN A 154 -5.14 -26.19 4.06
CA GLN A 154 -6.46 -25.86 3.55
C GLN A 154 -6.97 -26.96 2.62
N LEU A 155 -8.22 -27.36 2.82
CA LEU A 155 -8.91 -28.35 2.00
C LEU A 155 -9.68 -27.65 0.88
N TYR A 156 -9.60 -28.20 -0.33
CA TYR A 156 -10.27 -27.72 -1.53
C TYR A 156 -11.01 -28.88 -2.18
N LYS A 157 -12.20 -28.64 -2.73
CA LYS A 157 -12.83 -29.57 -3.65
C LYS A 157 -12.30 -29.31 -5.05
N ASP A 158 -11.82 -30.34 -5.74
CA ASP A 158 -11.43 -30.23 -7.13
C ASP A 158 -12.66 -30.18 -8.06
N LYS A 159 -12.44 -30.17 -9.38
CA LYS A 159 -13.53 -30.10 -10.38
C LYS A 159 -14.45 -31.33 -10.35
N ASN A 160 -13.99 -32.43 -9.78
CA ASN A 160 -14.73 -33.69 -9.67
C ASN A 160 -15.39 -33.85 -8.29
N GLY A 161 -15.22 -32.87 -7.40
CA GLY A 161 -15.79 -32.85 -6.05
C GLY A 161 -14.92 -33.49 -4.98
N GLU A 162 -13.72 -33.98 -5.32
CA GLU A 162 -12.81 -34.63 -4.39
C GLU A 162 -12.10 -33.61 -3.49
N VAL A 163 -12.02 -33.92 -2.19
CA VAL A 163 -11.35 -33.04 -1.22
C VAL A 163 -9.84 -33.26 -1.28
N ILE A 164 -9.14 -32.32 -1.89
CA ILE A 164 -7.68 -32.27 -1.96
C ILE A 164 -7.13 -31.25 -0.96
N ARG A 165 -6.06 -31.62 -0.26
CA ARG A 165 -5.33 -30.70 0.62
C ARG A 165 -4.40 -29.84 -0.21
N VAL A 166 -4.80 -28.60 -0.47
CA VAL A 166 -3.97 -27.64 -1.21
C VAL A 166 -3.63 -26.49 -0.27
N GLY A 167 -2.40 -26.50 0.23
CA GLY A 167 -1.91 -25.40 1.05
C GLY A 167 -1.90 -24.08 0.29
N VAL A 168 -2.23 -22.99 0.98
CA VAL A 168 -2.08 -21.65 0.42
C VAL A 168 -0.60 -21.39 0.12
N LYS A 169 -0.30 -20.82 -1.05
CA LYS A 169 1.07 -20.47 -1.45
C LYS A 169 1.80 -19.68 -0.35
N ASN A 170 3.04 -20.05 -0.07
CA ASN A 170 3.90 -19.42 0.95
C ASN A 170 3.87 -17.88 0.89
N ARG A 171 3.98 -17.30 -0.33
CA ARG A 171 3.90 -15.84 -0.54
C ARG A 171 2.64 -15.23 0.05
N THR A 172 1.50 -15.87 -0.14
CA THR A 172 0.20 -15.37 0.33
C THR A 172 0.13 -15.45 1.86
N ILE A 173 0.66 -16.51 2.47
CA ILE A 173 0.76 -16.63 3.93
C ILE A 173 1.64 -15.50 4.50
N HIS A 174 2.80 -15.24 3.88
CA HIS A 174 3.66 -14.09 4.23
C HIS A 174 2.93 -12.75 4.12
N THR A 175 2.10 -12.56 3.08
CA THR A 175 1.28 -11.35 2.94
C THR A 175 0.32 -11.18 4.11
N TYR A 176 -0.41 -12.24 4.49
CA TYR A 176 -1.33 -12.18 5.64
C TYR A 176 -0.59 -11.80 6.93
N PHE A 177 0.52 -12.49 7.25
CA PHE A 177 1.29 -12.18 8.47
C PHE A 177 1.90 -10.78 8.45
N ARG A 178 2.33 -10.26 7.30
CA ARG A 178 2.78 -8.85 7.21
C ARG A 178 1.65 -7.89 7.50
N THR A 179 0.45 -8.14 7.00
CA THR A 179 -0.73 -7.32 7.27
C THR A 179 -1.09 -7.33 8.75
N TYR A 180 -1.22 -8.51 9.36
CA TYR A 180 -1.58 -8.61 10.79
C TYR A 180 -0.51 -7.99 11.69
N LYS A 181 0.76 -8.24 11.38
CA LYS A 181 1.88 -7.62 12.11
C LYS A 181 1.86 -6.10 11.99
N ALA A 182 1.53 -5.56 10.80
CA ALA A 182 1.42 -4.12 10.62
C ALA A 182 0.28 -3.52 11.45
N CYS A 183 -0.88 -4.18 11.54
CA CYS A 183 -1.96 -3.76 12.43
C CYS A 183 -1.54 -3.83 13.90
N TYR A 184 -0.94 -4.93 14.34
CA TYR A 184 -0.48 -5.09 15.72
C TYR A 184 0.55 -4.01 16.10
N ASN A 185 1.57 -3.81 15.26
CA ASN A 185 2.60 -2.81 15.50
C ASN A 185 2.02 -1.38 15.48
N GLU A 186 1.02 -1.11 14.63
CA GLU A 186 0.34 0.18 14.64
C GLU A 186 -0.42 0.40 15.96
N ALA A 187 -1.06 -0.63 16.51
CA ALA A 187 -1.72 -0.53 17.81
C ALA A 187 -0.72 -0.25 18.93
N VAL A 188 0.45 -0.90 18.90
CA VAL A 188 1.59 -0.58 19.79
C VAL A 188 2.04 0.88 19.62
N ASN A 189 2.26 1.33 18.38
CA ASN A 189 2.73 2.69 18.09
C ASN A 189 1.74 3.77 18.56
N ARG A 190 0.44 3.46 18.54
CA ARG A 190 -0.63 4.32 19.07
C ARG A 190 -0.75 4.27 20.60
N GLY A 191 0.05 3.45 21.28
CA GLY A 191 -0.02 3.24 22.72
C GLY A 191 -1.28 2.51 23.18
N LEU A 192 -1.92 1.73 22.29
CA LEU A 192 -3.13 0.98 22.62
C LEU A 192 -2.82 -0.34 23.33
N ILE A 193 -1.64 -0.90 23.11
CA ILE A 193 -1.17 -2.16 23.70
C ILE A 193 0.35 -2.14 23.89
N ASP A 194 0.84 -2.99 24.79
CA ASP A 194 2.28 -3.25 24.93
C ASP A 194 2.80 -4.19 23.83
N ASP A 195 4.05 -4.01 23.42
CA ASP A 195 4.71 -4.89 22.46
C ASP A 195 5.15 -6.22 23.09
N LYS A 196 4.33 -7.26 22.95
CA LYS A 196 4.67 -8.64 23.37
C LYS A 196 5.38 -9.44 22.26
N ARG A 197 5.64 -8.83 21.10
CA ARG A 197 6.34 -9.43 19.94
C ARG A 197 5.81 -10.80 19.47
N PRO A 198 4.49 -11.05 19.38
CA PRO A 198 3.94 -12.39 19.06
C PRO A 198 4.28 -12.87 17.64
N PHE A 199 4.58 -11.95 16.72
CA PHE A 199 4.95 -12.24 15.34
C PHE A 199 6.44 -12.58 15.14
N LYS A 200 7.25 -12.61 16.21
CA LYS A 200 8.68 -12.95 16.11
C LYS A 200 8.84 -14.38 15.57
N ASN A 201 9.60 -14.53 14.50
CA ASN A 201 9.92 -15.82 13.84
C ASN A 201 8.73 -16.66 13.32
N ILE A 202 7.49 -16.16 13.35
CA ILE A 202 6.28 -16.95 13.03
C ILE A 202 6.28 -17.55 11.61
N THR A 203 6.93 -16.89 10.65
CA THR A 203 7.06 -17.34 9.25
C THR A 203 8.46 -17.82 8.87
N LYS A 204 9.37 -18.01 9.85
CA LYS A 204 10.76 -18.42 9.57
C LYS A 204 10.85 -19.80 8.91
N ASP A 205 9.92 -20.69 9.24
CA ASP A 205 9.75 -22.04 8.67
C ASP A 205 9.00 -22.06 7.32
N ILE A 206 8.64 -20.89 6.78
CA ILE A 206 7.95 -20.77 5.50
C ILE A 206 8.92 -20.18 4.48
N PRO A 207 9.67 -21.01 3.74
CA PRO A 207 10.61 -20.49 2.76
C PRO A 207 9.86 -19.68 1.70
N TYR A 208 10.25 -18.42 1.56
CA TYR A 208 9.77 -17.53 0.52
C TYR A 208 10.91 -16.60 0.13
N SER A 209 11.39 -16.75 -1.09
CA SER A 209 12.25 -15.75 -1.72
C SER A 209 11.39 -14.91 -2.66
N ALA A 210 11.40 -13.59 -2.46
CA ALA A 210 10.79 -12.66 -3.41
C ALA A 210 11.44 -12.73 -4.80
N THR A 211 12.67 -13.26 -4.88
CA THR A 211 13.52 -13.33 -6.07
C THR A 211 13.51 -14.71 -6.75
N ALA A 212 13.09 -15.77 -6.06
CA ALA A 212 13.13 -17.14 -6.60
C ALA A 212 12.19 -17.40 -7.78
N ASN A 213 11.16 -16.57 -7.98
CA ASN A 213 10.40 -16.59 -9.24
C ASN A 213 11.19 -15.82 -10.28
N ARG A 214 11.85 -16.54 -11.20
CA ARG A 214 12.46 -15.92 -12.38
C ARG A 214 11.39 -15.09 -13.09
N LYS A 215 11.63 -13.78 -13.17
CA LYS A 215 10.69 -12.83 -13.75
C LYS A 215 10.56 -13.13 -15.25
N LYS A 216 9.33 -13.30 -15.72
CA LYS A 216 9.06 -13.58 -17.13
C LYS A 216 9.45 -12.40 -18.02
N TYR A 217 10.05 -12.68 -19.17
CA TYR A 217 10.51 -11.70 -20.15
C TYR A 217 10.37 -12.23 -21.59
N LEU A 218 10.54 -11.34 -22.56
CA LEU A 218 10.58 -11.60 -23.99
C LEU A 218 11.94 -11.19 -24.55
N LEU A 219 12.37 -11.86 -25.62
CA LEU A 219 13.56 -11.49 -26.38
C LEU A 219 13.20 -10.48 -27.49
N LYS A 220 14.19 -9.80 -28.07
CA LYS A 220 13.97 -8.85 -29.17
C LYS A 220 13.18 -9.47 -30.34
N LYS A 221 13.45 -10.74 -30.68
CA LYS A 221 12.68 -11.47 -31.72
C LYS A 221 11.19 -11.57 -31.41
N ASP A 222 10.81 -11.80 -30.15
CA ASP A 222 9.40 -11.88 -29.75
C ASP A 222 8.74 -10.50 -29.76
N TRP A 223 9.48 -9.44 -29.37
CA TRP A 223 9.00 -8.07 -29.52
C TRP A 223 8.76 -7.70 -30.98
N LYS A 224 9.65 -8.11 -31.88
CA LYS A 224 9.49 -7.90 -33.31
C LYS A 224 8.20 -8.56 -33.83
N LYS A 225 7.90 -9.79 -33.41
CA LYS A 225 6.63 -10.46 -33.75
C LYS A 225 5.40 -9.69 -33.24
N ILE A 226 5.48 -9.05 -32.07
CA ILE A 226 4.39 -8.19 -31.54
C ILE A 226 4.23 -6.91 -32.36
N GLU A 227 5.32 -6.35 -32.89
CA GLU A 227 5.25 -5.21 -33.82
C GLU A 227 4.54 -5.57 -35.12
N GLU A 228 4.82 -6.75 -35.66
CA GLU A 228 4.41 -7.16 -37.02
C GLU A 228 3.00 -7.78 -37.08
N ILE A 229 2.51 -8.35 -35.98
CA ILE A 229 1.18 -8.97 -35.97
C ILE A 229 0.09 -7.96 -36.35
N GLN A 230 -0.76 -8.38 -37.29
CA GLN A 230 -1.95 -7.64 -37.71
C GLN A 230 -3.13 -8.03 -36.82
N LEU A 231 -3.77 -7.04 -36.21
CA LEU A 231 -4.84 -7.22 -35.24
C LEU A 231 -5.98 -6.24 -35.54
N THR A 232 -7.20 -6.62 -35.17
CA THR A 232 -8.40 -5.77 -35.27
C THR A 232 -8.73 -5.11 -33.93
N ASP A 233 -9.36 -3.94 -33.99
CA ASP A 233 -10.05 -3.27 -32.89
C ASP A 233 -9.24 -3.15 -31.57
N TYR A 234 -9.83 -3.63 -30.48
CA TYR A 234 -9.32 -3.54 -29.11
C TYR A 234 -8.01 -4.32 -28.90
N LEU A 235 -7.76 -5.38 -29.69
CA LEU A 235 -6.49 -6.12 -29.60
C LEU A 235 -5.32 -5.27 -30.09
N SER A 236 -5.52 -4.45 -31.13
CA SER A 236 -4.51 -3.48 -31.59
C SER A 236 -4.18 -2.45 -30.52
N GLN A 237 -5.19 -1.92 -29.80
CA GLN A 237 -4.97 -1.01 -28.68
C GLN A 237 -4.17 -1.67 -27.55
N SER A 238 -4.50 -2.90 -27.17
CA SER A 238 -3.76 -3.64 -26.14
C SER A 238 -2.33 -3.96 -26.58
N ARG A 239 -2.11 -4.33 -27.84
CA ARG A 239 -0.77 -4.52 -28.42
C ARG A 239 0.04 -3.22 -28.36
N ASP A 240 -0.53 -2.13 -28.83
CA ASP A 240 0.15 -0.84 -28.92
C ASP A 240 0.50 -0.27 -27.55
N LEU A 241 -0.38 -0.43 -26.55
CA LEU A 241 -0.07 -0.03 -25.17
C LEU A 241 1.07 -0.85 -24.56
N PHE A 242 1.14 -2.14 -24.88
CA PHE A 242 2.22 -3.00 -24.41
C PHE A 242 3.56 -2.65 -25.07
N LEU A 243 3.55 -2.32 -26.37
CA LEU A 243 4.71 -1.75 -27.06
C LEU A 243 5.11 -0.41 -26.46
N LEU A 244 4.15 0.47 -26.17
CA LEU A 244 4.42 1.77 -25.55
C LEU A 244 5.06 1.61 -24.16
N GLN A 245 4.63 0.64 -23.35
CA GLN A 245 5.31 0.30 -22.10
C GLN A 245 6.77 -0.06 -22.31
N PHE A 246 7.09 -0.83 -23.35
CA PHE A 246 8.45 -1.24 -23.66
C PHE A 246 9.30 -0.07 -24.17
N TYR A 247 8.79 0.67 -25.16
CA TYR A 247 9.48 1.81 -25.77
C TYR A 247 9.77 2.95 -24.79
N LEU A 248 8.88 3.17 -23.82
CA LEU A 248 9.07 4.18 -22.77
C LEU A 248 9.79 3.60 -21.54
N GLY A 249 10.81 2.76 -21.71
CA GLY A 249 11.67 2.33 -20.60
C GLY A 249 11.12 1.21 -19.72
N GLY A 250 10.17 0.41 -20.22
CA GLY A 250 9.55 -0.65 -19.43
C GLY A 250 8.71 -0.12 -18.26
N HIS A 251 8.02 1.00 -18.43
CA HIS A 251 7.18 1.60 -17.38
C HIS A 251 5.88 0.81 -17.15
N ASP A 252 5.29 1.01 -15.97
CA ASP A 252 4.09 0.28 -15.58
C ASP A 252 2.88 0.79 -16.36
N LEU A 253 1.95 -0.12 -16.69
CA LEU A 253 0.71 0.25 -17.37
C LEU A 253 -0.03 1.41 -16.67
N MET A 254 -0.03 1.44 -15.33
CA MET A 254 -0.65 2.53 -14.56
C MET A 254 -0.01 3.91 -14.85
N ASP A 255 1.32 3.95 -14.97
CA ASP A 255 2.06 5.19 -15.20
C ASP A 255 1.76 5.73 -16.62
N ILE A 256 1.52 4.85 -17.59
CA ILE A 256 1.14 5.21 -18.97
C ILE A 256 -0.36 5.52 -19.07
N TYR A 257 -1.20 4.75 -18.38
CA TYR A 257 -2.65 4.90 -18.39
C TYR A 257 -3.07 6.30 -17.93
N TYR A 258 -2.39 6.86 -16.93
CA TYR A 258 -2.67 8.19 -16.36
C TYR A 258 -1.76 9.30 -16.90
N LEU A 259 -0.97 9.04 -17.94
CA LEU A 259 -0.11 10.04 -18.55
C LEU A 259 -0.93 11.26 -18.99
N LYS A 260 -0.44 12.48 -18.71
CA LYS A 260 -1.12 13.73 -19.06
C LYS A 260 -0.54 14.36 -20.30
N LYS A 261 -1.32 15.19 -20.99
CA LYS A 261 -0.85 15.93 -22.18
C LYS A 261 0.41 16.75 -21.89
N LYS A 262 0.43 17.43 -20.73
CA LYS A 262 1.56 18.23 -20.25
C LYS A 262 2.84 17.43 -19.95
N ASP A 263 2.72 16.12 -19.80
CA ASP A 263 3.85 15.25 -19.48
C ASP A 263 4.65 14.90 -20.75
N ILE A 264 4.24 15.39 -21.92
CA ILE A 264 4.99 15.29 -23.17
C ILE A 264 5.44 16.69 -23.60
N GLN A 265 6.74 16.91 -23.64
CA GLN A 265 7.34 18.16 -24.10
C GLN A 265 8.77 17.92 -24.57
N SER A 266 9.21 18.70 -25.57
CA SER A 266 10.58 18.68 -26.08
C SER A 266 11.09 17.29 -26.48
N GLY A 267 10.23 16.45 -27.06
CA GLY A 267 10.61 15.10 -27.50
C GLY A 267 10.89 14.11 -26.37
N ARG A 268 10.36 14.37 -25.16
CA ARG A 268 10.47 13.51 -23.96
C ARG A 268 9.10 13.23 -23.34
N VAL A 269 9.04 12.19 -22.53
CA VAL A 269 7.89 11.84 -21.68
C VAL A 269 8.34 11.90 -20.21
N TYR A 270 7.59 12.63 -19.38
CA TYR A 270 7.86 12.83 -17.95
C TYR A 270 6.89 11.99 -17.10
N LEU A 271 7.35 10.83 -16.65
CA LEU A 271 6.57 9.84 -15.93
C LEU A 271 6.69 10.04 -14.42
N ILE A 272 5.56 9.93 -13.71
CA ILE A 272 5.50 9.92 -12.25
C ILE A 272 5.08 8.52 -11.82
N ARG A 273 5.87 7.86 -10.96
CA ARG A 273 5.51 6.51 -10.49
C ARG A 273 4.39 6.56 -9.48
N HIS A 274 3.20 6.13 -9.88
CA HIS A 274 2.02 6.12 -9.00
C HIS A 274 2.23 5.29 -7.72
N LYS A 275 3.09 4.26 -7.77
CA LYS A 275 3.42 3.42 -6.60
C LYS A 275 4.09 4.20 -5.46
N LEU A 276 4.83 5.26 -5.75
CA LEU A 276 5.67 5.96 -4.77
C LEU A 276 4.95 7.13 -4.07
N GLY A 277 3.75 7.49 -4.51
CA GLY A 277 2.96 8.57 -3.91
C GLY A 277 3.76 9.88 -3.85
N GLU A 278 3.79 10.51 -2.67
CA GLU A 278 4.51 11.78 -2.43
C GLU A 278 6.04 11.69 -2.63
N ARG A 279 6.61 10.48 -2.66
CA ARG A 279 8.04 10.25 -2.95
C ARG A 279 8.32 10.02 -4.43
N ALA A 280 7.31 10.12 -5.29
CA ALA A 280 7.47 9.84 -6.71
C ALA A 280 8.38 10.88 -7.38
N LYS A 281 9.57 10.45 -7.77
CA LYS A 281 10.47 11.23 -8.61
C LYS A 281 9.95 11.29 -10.04
N ILE A 282 10.14 12.44 -10.70
CA ILE A 282 9.89 12.59 -12.13
C ILE A 282 10.98 11.84 -12.89
N ILE A 283 10.55 10.94 -13.76
CA ILE A 283 11.41 10.15 -14.63
C ILE A 283 11.21 10.64 -16.05
N ASP A 284 12.26 11.12 -16.67
CA ASP A 284 12.25 11.56 -18.05
C ASP A 284 12.81 10.45 -18.94
N VAL A 285 12.09 10.12 -20.00
CA VAL A 285 12.50 9.13 -21.01
C VAL A 285 12.35 9.73 -22.40
N LYS A 286 13.19 9.30 -23.35
CA LYS A 286 13.09 9.74 -24.74
C LYS A 286 11.74 9.31 -25.31
N LEU A 287 11.06 10.24 -25.98
CA LEU A 287 9.96 9.87 -26.87
C LEU A 287 10.59 9.35 -28.17
N THR A 288 10.58 8.03 -28.36
CA THR A 288 11.04 7.38 -29.60
C THR A 288 10.01 7.53 -30.71
N ASP A 289 10.44 7.41 -31.97
CA ASP A 289 9.52 7.54 -33.11
C ASP A 289 8.42 6.48 -33.09
N LYS A 290 8.78 5.23 -32.74
CA LYS A 290 7.82 4.14 -32.55
C LYS A 290 6.79 4.45 -31.46
N ALA A 291 7.21 5.04 -30.33
CA ALA A 291 6.29 5.46 -29.27
C ALA A 291 5.40 6.63 -29.71
N LYS A 292 5.95 7.59 -30.46
CA LYS A 292 5.22 8.74 -30.98
C LYS A 292 4.08 8.32 -31.91
N ILE A 293 4.32 7.39 -32.83
CA ILE A 293 3.29 6.84 -33.73
C ILE A 293 2.11 6.25 -32.94
N ILE A 294 2.39 5.50 -31.87
CA ILE A 294 1.36 4.93 -31.01
C ILE A 294 0.59 6.03 -30.26
N ILE A 295 1.30 7.02 -29.70
CA ILE A 295 0.67 8.13 -29.00
C ILE A 295 -0.24 8.92 -29.94
N ASP A 296 0.23 9.27 -31.13
CA ASP A 296 -0.55 10.04 -32.11
C ASP A 296 -1.82 9.31 -32.57
N ARG A 297 -1.80 7.96 -32.58
CA ARG A 297 -2.97 7.13 -32.91
C ARG A 297 -4.08 7.17 -31.85
N TYR A 298 -3.72 7.32 -30.57
CA TYR A 298 -4.67 7.16 -29.46
C TYR A 298 -4.84 8.40 -28.59
N LYS A 299 -4.09 9.48 -28.85
CA LYS A 299 -4.19 10.70 -28.07
C LYS A 299 -5.62 11.25 -28.09
N CYS A 300 -6.02 11.82 -26.97
CA CYS A 300 -7.34 12.40 -26.82
C CYS A 300 -7.36 13.82 -27.40
N ASP A 301 -8.21 14.05 -28.40
CA ASP A 301 -8.35 15.36 -29.06
C ASP A 301 -9.17 16.38 -28.22
N ASP A 302 -9.82 15.96 -27.15
CA ASP A 302 -10.57 16.88 -26.28
C ASP A 302 -9.62 17.72 -25.40
N ASP A 303 -9.54 19.01 -25.67
CA ASP A 303 -8.70 19.97 -24.93
C ASP A 303 -9.06 20.09 -23.44
N LYS A 304 -10.30 19.77 -23.06
CA LYS A 304 -10.71 19.73 -21.65
C LYS A 304 -10.17 18.49 -20.93
N ASN A 305 -9.59 17.52 -21.66
CA ASN A 305 -9.01 16.31 -21.08
C ASN A 305 -7.56 16.56 -20.70
N GLU A 306 -7.26 16.50 -19.40
CA GLU A 306 -5.87 16.58 -18.94
C GLU A 306 -5.05 15.33 -19.33
N PHE A 307 -5.71 14.18 -19.48
CA PHE A 307 -5.06 12.92 -19.81
C PHE A 307 -4.67 12.89 -21.29
N LEU A 308 -3.51 12.29 -21.57
CA LEU A 308 -3.03 12.07 -22.92
C LEU A 308 -3.99 11.19 -23.71
N PHE A 309 -4.61 10.21 -23.05
CA PHE A 309 -5.46 9.21 -23.66
C PHE A 309 -6.92 9.33 -23.20
N PRO A 310 -7.89 8.80 -23.97
CA PRO A 310 -9.32 8.97 -23.68
C PRO A 310 -9.87 7.99 -22.63
N TRP A 311 -9.15 6.90 -22.32
CA TRP A 311 -9.64 5.82 -21.45
C TRP A 311 -9.72 6.13 -19.94
N PRO A 312 -8.95 7.07 -19.34
CA PRO A 312 -9.17 7.41 -17.94
C PRO A 312 -10.55 8.05 -17.78
N VAL A 313 -11.43 7.40 -17.03
CA VAL A 313 -12.83 7.80 -16.91
C VAL A 313 -12.95 9.24 -16.41
N ARG A 314 -13.67 10.07 -17.18
CA ARG A 314 -14.19 11.35 -16.72
C ARG A 314 -15.28 11.12 -15.69
N TYR A 315 -15.18 11.81 -14.57
CA TYR A 315 -16.16 11.73 -13.51
C TYR A 315 -17.41 12.52 -13.87
N ASP A 316 -18.54 11.83 -13.95
CA ASP A 316 -19.85 12.45 -13.94
C ASP A 316 -20.29 12.62 -12.48
N LYS A 317 -20.19 13.86 -11.97
CA LYS A 317 -20.63 14.27 -10.62
C LYS A 317 -22.06 13.84 -10.31
N LYS A 318 -22.91 13.60 -11.32
CA LYS A 318 -24.34 13.38 -11.16
C LYS A 318 -24.76 11.91 -10.98
N LYS A 319 -23.87 10.92 -11.22
CA LYS A 319 -24.29 9.51 -11.37
C LYS A 319 -23.85 8.52 -10.29
N ASN A 320 -22.96 8.87 -9.35
CA ASN A 320 -22.48 7.88 -8.36
C ASN A 320 -22.23 8.47 -6.96
N LYS A 321 -22.65 7.73 -5.92
CA LYS A 321 -22.36 8.00 -4.49
C LYS A 321 -20.89 7.74 -4.10
N GLN A 322 -20.08 7.14 -4.99
CA GLN A 322 -18.66 6.83 -4.75
C GLN A 322 -17.74 8.01 -5.05
N SER A 323 -16.60 8.08 -4.35
CA SER A 323 -15.60 9.12 -4.56
C SER A 323 -14.97 9.03 -5.96
N LEU A 324 -14.44 10.15 -6.46
CA LEU A 324 -13.72 10.22 -7.74
C LEU A 324 -12.58 9.18 -7.82
N GLN A 325 -11.86 9.01 -6.71
CA GLN A 325 -10.69 8.14 -6.62
C GLN A 325 -11.05 6.66 -6.76
N GLU A 326 -12.16 6.23 -6.16
CA GLU A 326 -12.65 4.85 -6.26
C GLU A 326 -13.07 4.50 -7.68
N ASN A 327 -13.78 5.42 -8.35
CA ASN A 327 -14.20 5.23 -9.74
C ASN A 327 -12.99 5.09 -10.67
N ARG A 328 -11.97 5.97 -10.51
CA ARG A 328 -10.72 5.88 -11.28
C ARG A 328 -9.98 4.56 -11.02
N HIS A 329 -9.89 4.13 -9.76
CA HIS A 329 -9.26 2.86 -9.40
C HIS A 329 -9.99 1.65 -9.98
N LEU A 330 -11.33 1.66 -9.97
CA LEU A 330 -12.14 0.60 -10.57
C LEU A 330 -11.96 0.57 -12.09
N ALA A 331 -12.03 1.72 -12.75
CA ALA A 331 -11.82 1.85 -14.19
C ALA A 331 -10.45 1.29 -14.62
N TYR A 332 -9.38 1.72 -13.94
CA TYR A 332 -8.04 1.18 -14.17
C TYR A 332 -7.97 -0.33 -13.89
N THR A 333 -8.61 -0.82 -12.82
CA THR A 333 -8.60 -2.26 -12.49
C THR A 333 -9.24 -3.07 -13.61
N THR A 334 -10.40 -2.67 -14.09
CA THR A 334 -11.11 -3.32 -15.20
C THR A 334 -10.29 -3.26 -16.48
N PHE A 335 -9.75 -2.07 -16.81
CA PHE A 335 -8.88 -1.88 -17.97
C PHE A 335 -7.66 -2.82 -17.92
N SER A 336 -6.98 -2.86 -16.78
CA SER A 336 -5.82 -3.72 -16.56
C SER A 336 -6.15 -5.21 -16.72
N VAL A 337 -7.31 -5.66 -16.23
CA VAL A 337 -7.75 -7.06 -16.39
C VAL A 337 -8.00 -7.39 -17.85
N ASN A 338 -8.73 -6.52 -18.58
CA ASN A 338 -9.02 -6.70 -19.99
C ASN A 338 -7.75 -6.71 -20.83
N HIS A 339 -6.88 -5.72 -20.62
CA HIS A 339 -5.60 -5.64 -21.31
C HIS A 339 -4.74 -6.89 -21.07
N ARG A 340 -4.69 -7.42 -19.84
CA ARG A 340 -3.99 -8.70 -19.59
C ARG A 340 -4.61 -9.86 -20.37
N ARG A 341 -5.93 -9.95 -20.43
CA ARG A 341 -6.61 -10.99 -21.21
C ARG A 341 -6.25 -10.88 -22.69
N ASP A 342 -6.31 -9.68 -23.24
CA ASP A 342 -5.99 -9.39 -24.63
C ASP A 342 -4.54 -9.75 -24.97
N LEU A 343 -3.57 -9.48 -24.09
CA LEU A 343 -2.17 -9.91 -24.29
C LEU A 343 -2.00 -11.42 -24.38
N ASN A 344 -2.84 -12.20 -23.67
CA ASN A 344 -2.80 -13.65 -23.80
C ASN A 344 -3.40 -14.11 -25.13
N ILE A 345 -4.50 -13.48 -25.58
CA ILE A 345 -5.07 -13.72 -26.91
C ILE A 345 -4.05 -13.39 -28.01
N ILE A 346 -3.32 -12.26 -27.89
CA ILE A 346 -2.28 -11.85 -28.85
C ILE A 346 -1.16 -12.89 -28.88
N LYS A 347 -0.66 -13.32 -27.71
CA LYS A 347 0.36 -14.40 -27.63
C LYS A 347 -0.10 -15.63 -28.41
N ASP A 348 -1.33 -16.08 -28.21
CA ASP A 348 -1.83 -17.32 -28.83
C ASP A 348 -2.05 -17.19 -30.34
N ARG A 349 -2.03 -15.96 -30.89
CA ARG A 349 -2.10 -15.70 -32.34
C ARG A 349 -0.74 -15.58 -33.02
N ILE A 350 0.36 -15.49 -32.25
CA ILE A 350 1.71 -15.37 -32.81
C ILE A 350 2.37 -16.74 -32.84
N GLU A 351 2.70 -17.22 -34.03
CA GLU A 351 3.39 -18.50 -34.21
C GLU A 351 4.82 -18.47 -33.65
N GLY A 352 5.18 -19.53 -32.93
CA GLY A 352 6.50 -19.69 -32.30
C GLY A 352 6.82 -18.59 -31.28
N PHE A 353 5.82 -17.98 -30.65
CA PHE A 353 6.03 -16.97 -29.61
C PHE A 353 6.36 -17.63 -28.27
N GLN A 354 7.44 -17.19 -27.63
CA GLN A 354 7.90 -17.80 -26.39
C GLN A 354 8.03 -16.77 -25.26
N VAL A 355 7.49 -17.11 -24.08
CA VAL A 355 7.76 -16.36 -22.86
C VAL A 355 8.90 -17.01 -22.10
N HIS A 356 9.98 -16.28 -21.87
CA HIS A 356 11.16 -16.78 -21.16
C HIS A 356 11.07 -16.49 -19.65
N PRO A 357 11.77 -17.25 -18.79
CA PRO A 357 12.58 -18.44 -19.10
C PRO A 357 11.77 -19.74 -19.16
N VAL A 358 10.50 -19.70 -18.73
CA VAL A 358 9.56 -20.81 -18.81
C VAL A 358 8.27 -20.25 -19.35
N ASP A 359 7.76 -20.90 -20.40
CA ASP A 359 6.59 -20.41 -21.12
C ASP A 359 5.36 -20.25 -20.21
N GLY A 360 4.42 -19.44 -20.66
CA GLY A 360 3.08 -19.35 -20.11
C GLY A 360 2.48 -17.97 -20.29
N PRO A 361 1.56 -17.54 -19.41
CA PRO A 361 0.71 -16.42 -19.72
C PRO A 361 1.48 -15.09 -19.78
N MET A 362 1.07 -14.25 -20.72
CA MET A 362 1.49 -12.86 -20.82
C MET A 362 0.93 -12.04 -19.67
N GLY A 363 1.71 -11.04 -19.25
CA GLY A 363 1.30 -10.06 -18.27
C GLY A 363 2.00 -8.73 -18.46
N GLN A 364 1.36 -7.64 -18.04
CA GLN A 364 1.82 -6.26 -18.21
C GLN A 364 3.26 -6.01 -17.75
N LYS A 365 3.71 -6.71 -16.70
CA LYS A 365 5.07 -6.56 -16.13
C LYS A 365 6.16 -7.17 -17.01
N ILE A 366 5.80 -7.97 -18.00
CA ILE A 366 6.75 -8.56 -18.95
C ILE A 366 7.43 -7.45 -19.76
N ALA A 367 6.76 -6.36 -20.14
CA ALA A 367 7.39 -5.20 -20.78
C ALA A 367 8.58 -4.68 -19.96
N ARG A 368 8.34 -4.46 -18.66
CA ARG A 368 9.35 -4.00 -17.71
C ARG A 368 10.50 -4.99 -17.54
N HIS A 369 10.18 -6.28 -17.41
CA HIS A 369 11.18 -7.32 -17.20
C HIS A 369 12.02 -7.55 -18.45
N SER A 370 11.41 -7.49 -19.63
CA SER A 370 12.12 -7.59 -20.91
C SER A 370 13.07 -6.41 -21.10
N PHE A 371 12.62 -5.18 -20.86
CA PHE A 371 13.50 -4.01 -20.93
C PHE A 371 14.75 -4.16 -20.04
N ALA A 372 14.56 -4.59 -18.78
CA ALA A 372 15.68 -4.83 -17.87
C ALA A 372 16.59 -5.99 -18.31
N THR A 373 16.00 -7.11 -18.73
CA THR A 373 16.76 -8.30 -19.14
C THR A 373 17.56 -8.05 -20.42
N ILE A 374 16.94 -7.46 -21.45
CA ILE A 374 17.59 -7.07 -22.70
C ILE A 374 18.70 -6.06 -22.39
N GLY A 375 18.44 -5.04 -21.57
CA GLY A 375 19.46 -4.08 -21.16
C GLY A 375 20.67 -4.73 -20.47
N LYS A 376 20.44 -5.73 -19.61
CA LYS A 376 21.52 -6.51 -18.97
C LYS A 376 22.30 -7.36 -19.99
N ARG A 377 21.62 -7.99 -20.95
CA ARG A 377 22.26 -8.77 -22.03
C ARG A 377 23.09 -7.89 -22.96
N LEU A 378 22.68 -6.64 -23.17
CA LEU A 378 23.41 -5.63 -23.94
C LEU A 378 24.54 -4.94 -23.15
N PHE A 379 24.87 -5.44 -21.95
CA PHE A 379 25.89 -4.91 -21.04
C PHE A 379 25.68 -3.43 -20.67
N ILE A 380 24.43 -2.95 -20.65
CA ILE A 380 24.10 -1.60 -20.19
C ILE A 380 24.22 -1.57 -18.67
N MET A 381 24.93 -0.56 -18.15
CA MET A 381 25.16 -0.40 -16.72
C MET A 381 23.85 -0.40 -15.93
N GLU A 382 23.82 -1.13 -14.81
CA GLU A 382 22.61 -1.29 -14.01
C GLU A 382 22.07 0.05 -13.49
N ASP A 383 22.93 1.03 -13.25
CA ASP A 383 22.52 2.35 -12.77
C ASP A 383 21.81 3.18 -13.86
N ILE A 384 22.24 3.05 -15.13
CA ILE A 384 21.56 3.65 -16.29
C ILE A 384 20.16 3.02 -16.44
N LEU A 385 20.07 1.68 -16.39
CA LEU A 385 18.78 0.97 -16.45
C LEU A 385 17.88 1.41 -15.29
N ARG A 386 18.43 1.50 -14.08
CA ARG A 386 17.72 1.95 -12.88
C ARG A 386 17.12 3.34 -13.08
N GLU A 387 17.87 4.29 -13.63
CA GLU A 387 17.41 5.65 -13.90
C GLU A 387 16.33 5.71 -14.96
N ILE A 388 16.53 5.08 -16.12
CA ILE A 388 15.54 5.04 -17.20
C ILE A 388 14.24 4.43 -16.69
N MET A 389 14.33 3.32 -15.96
CA MET A 389 13.16 2.61 -15.47
C MET A 389 12.54 3.26 -14.22
N GLY A 390 13.15 4.29 -13.64
CA GLY A 390 12.66 5.00 -12.46
C GLY A 390 12.68 4.19 -11.17
N HIS A 391 13.75 3.45 -10.93
CA HIS A 391 13.97 2.73 -9.67
C HIS A 391 14.77 3.59 -8.69
N GLU A 392 14.34 3.63 -7.43
CA GLU A 392 15.10 4.28 -6.35
C GLU A 392 16.15 3.32 -5.79
N ARG A 393 17.31 3.84 -5.38
CA ARG A 393 18.22 3.11 -4.49
C ARG A 393 17.61 3.12 -3.09
N VAL A 394 17.35 1.93 -2.53
CA VAL A 394 16.84 1.81 -1.16
C VAL A 394 18.04 1.67 -0.23
N GLY A 395 18.29 2.67 0.62
CA GLY A 395 19.23 2.55 1.75
C GLY A 395 20.62 3.19 1.59
N ASP A 396 20.96 3.78 0.44
CA ASP A 396 22.25 4.46 0.27
C ASP A 396 22.14 5.96 0.60
N ILE A 397 22.72 6.38 1.73
CA ILE A 397 22.85 7.80 2.14
C ILE A 397 23.69 8.60 1.13
N ASP A 398 24.59 7.94 0.41
CA ASP A 398 25.50 8.50 -0.61
C ASP A 398 24.84 8.94 -1.93
N THR A 399 23.53 8.73 -2.07
CA THR A 399 22.82 8.95 -3.36
C THR A 399 22.19 10.32 -3.49
N ILE A 400 22.18 11.12 -2.43
CA ILE A 400 21.68 12.50 -2.48
C ILE A 400 22.60 13.37 -3.38
N TYR A 401 23.87 12.97 -3.54
CA TYR A 401 24.92 13.74 -4.22
C TYR A 401 25.36 13.19 -5.59
N LYS A 402 24.76 12.12 -6.12
CA LYS A 402 25.13 11.59 -7.44
C LYS A 402 24.19 12.15 -8.51
N ASP A 403 24.76 12.92 -9.44
CA ASP A 403 24.06 13.43 -10.61
C ASP A 403 23.54 12.31 -11.50
N LYS A 404 22.40 12.56 -12.17
CA LYS A 404 21.86 11.66 -13.20
C LYS A 404 22.89 11.50 -14.32
N TYR A 405 22.88 10.33 -14.97
CA TYR A 405 23.64 10.16 -16.21
C TYR A 405 23.16 11.18 -17.27
N PRO A 406 24.08 11.71 -18.11
CA PRO A 406 23.73 12.57 -19.23
C PRO A 406 22.57 12.01 -20.05
N GLU A 407 21.66 12.88 -20.48
CA GLU A 407 20.46 12.50 -21.25
C GLU A 407 20.79 11.62 -22.45
N LYS A 408 21.80 12.02 -23.24
CA LYS A 408 22.25 11.26 -24.41
C LYS A 408 22.62 9.80 -24.07
N ILE A 409 23.31 9.55 -22.96
CA ILE A 409 23.71 8.20 -22.55
C ILE A 409 22.48 7.35 -22.20
N ARG A 410 21.51 7.94 -21.49
CA ARG A 410 20.25 7.26 -21.13
C ARG A 410 19.40 6.98 -22.37
N ASP A 411 19.33 7.94 -23.28
CA ASP A 411 18.55 7.84 -24.51
C ASP A 411 19.14 6.81 -25.48
N ASP A 412 20.47 6.81 -25.68
CA ASP A 412 21.18 5.81 -26.50
C ASP A 412 20.96 4.39 -25.95
N ALA A 413 21.01 4.22 -24.62
CA ALA A 413 20.71 2.97 -23.96
C ALA A 413 19.24 2.53 -24.18
N GLN A 414 18.29 3.46 -24.01
CA GLN A 414 16.87 3.20 -24.26
C GLN A 414 16.62 2.76 -25.70
N ILE A 415 17.20 3.48 -26.67
CA ILE A 415 17.07 3.15 -28.10
C ILE A 415 17.68 1.78 -28.39
N LYS A 416 18.89 1.50 -27.90
CA LYS A 416 19.55 0.20 -28.10
C LYS A 416 18.74 -0.98 -27.56
N ILE A 417 18.06 -0.82 -26.42
CA ILE A 417 17.20 -1.86 -25.83
C ILE A 417 15.92 -2.04 -26.65
N THR A 418 15.32 -0.95 -27.10
CA THR A 418 14.00 -0.93 -27.75
C THR A 418 14.07 -1.14 -29.25
N ASP A 419 15.27 -1.11 -29.83
CA ASP A 419 15.51 -1.50 -31.20
C ASP A 419 15.41 -3.03 -31.37
N THR A 420 14.29 -3.44 -31.95
CA THR A 420 13.93 -4.82 -32.28
C THR A 420 14.39 -5.24 -33.68
N SER A 421 15.02 -4.36 -34.45
CA SER A 421 15.52 -4.68 -35.79
C SER A 421 16.79 -5.54 -35.77
N ASN A 422 17.64 -5.33 -34.77
CA ASN A 422 18.86 -6.09 -34.55
C ASN A 422 18.59 -7.32 -33.67
N GLN A 423 18.81 -8.52 -34.22
CA GLN A 423 18.57 -9.82 -33.55
C GLN A 423 19.74 -10.27 -32.64
N ASP A 424 20.69 -9.40 -32.33
CA ASP A 424 21.94 -9.70 -31.59
C ASP A 424 21.77 -10.39 -30.21
N ASP A 425 20.55 -10.47 -29.67
CA ASP A 425 20.25 -11.21 -28.43
C ASP A 425 20.37 -12.74 -28.58
N GLU A 426 20.58 -13.28 -29.80
CA GLU A 426 20.79 -14.72 -30.06
C GLU A 426 22.18 -15.23 -29.66
N LEU A 427 23.14 -14.36 -29.37
CA LEU A 427 24.51 -14.78 -28.99
C LEU A 427 24.60 -15.52 -27.63
N TYR A 428 23.50 -15.65 -26.88
CA TYR A 428 23.53 -16.11 -25.48
C TYR A 428 22.33 -16.96 -25.02
N ASP A 429 21.60 -17.61 -25.93
CA ASP A 429 20.58 -18.63 -25.56
C ASP A 429 21.16 -20.05 -25.51
#